data_AF-A0A951K2L3-F1
#
_entry.id   AF-A0A951K2L3-F1
#
_cell.length_a   1.000
_cell.length_b   1.000
_cell.length_c   1.000
_cell.angle_alpha   90.00
_cell.angle_beta   90.00
_cell.angle_gamma   90.00
#
_symmetry.space_group_name_H-M   'P 1'
#
loop_
_entity.id
_entity.type
_entity.pdbx_description
1 polymer ?
#
loop_
_entity_poly.entity_id
_entity_poly.type
_entity_poly.pdbx_seq_one_letter_code
_entity_poly.pdbx_strand_id
1 'polypeptide(L)'
;MTIDTFRLASYNLLHGRDLRQQGTVDLAAAAAAIAALDADVVALQEVDRHQERSGGLDQVDELARMLGMTGVFCPALLGSPDRSWIPARPDSGGAAYGVGLLSRVKLSGADRHELPGGGAGARGPSASLRNPGWDREPRVALTVRVHAGRWEPAITVTHLSYMPWRALRQLRAAAAVATEPRVLVGDLNLPVWSVRAALPTWRHAGGQPTFPAWRPRLQMHHVLVDGTAEVRRAVALERTTSDHRPLVVDLRLARAPADVVPVSPERRSCPVEYDLPACRRRARRVGGLCAPTRRQAGDRTRRGTRMAETPPLLSPDWVSEHLDDDEVRLVEVDEDTTLYDASHIPGAVALHWRDDLQDGVRRAFVSQDAFGALMDSKGITNDTHVVLYGGNNNWFAAYAYWYFKLYGHDKVSLMDGGRKRWELEDRPMTSDATEVSATSVYRAHEPDETIRVRRDQVLAEYVGAPQGRALIDVRSPAEFSGEASAPAHLPQENAQVRGHIPGAANVPWSTAVDPETGSFLGTDELRQLYADAVGGADTDVVAYCRIGERSAHTWFVLHELLGYDRVRNYDGSWTEYGSLVDVPVERG
;
A
#
# COMPACT_ATOMS: atom_id res chain seq x y z
N MET A 1 24.33 -39.99 4.10
CA MET A 1 22.95 -40.19 3.58
C MET A 1 22.75 -39.24 2.43
N THR A 2 22.46 -39.75 1.23
CA THR A 2 22.14 -38.95 0.05
C THR A 2 20.70 -38.45 0.19
N ILE A 3 20.56 -37.22 0.69
CA ILE A 3 19.28 -36.54 0.78
C ILE A 3 18.93 -36.06 -0.65
N ASP A 4 18.16 -36.86 -1.38
CA ASP A 4 17.59 -36.44 -2.67
C ASP A 4 16.37 -35.52 -2.49
N THR A 5 15.81 -35.46 -1.28
CA THR A 5 14.66 -34.63 -0.91
C THR A 5 14.90 -33.99 0.46
N PHE A 6 14.92 -32.67 0.49
CA PHE A 6 15.23 -31.82 1.63
C PHE A 6 13.92 -31.28 2.23
N ARG A 7 13.65 -31.52 3.52
CA ARG A 7 12.40 -31.10 4.16
C ARG A 7 12.57 -29.80 4.94
N LEU A 8 11.82 -28.78 4.52
CA LEU A 8 11.80 -27.45 5.11
C LEU A 8 10.45 -27.18 5.77
N ALA A 9 10.45 -26.58 6.96
CA ALA A 9 9.24 -26.09 7.60
C ALA A 9 9.29 -24.58 7.87
N SER A 10 8.15 -23.91 7.79
CA SER A 10 7.93 -22.54 8.27
C SER A 10 7.00 -22.58 9.48
N TYR A 11 7.39 -21.90 10.56
CA TYR A 11 6.59 -21.88 11.78
C TYR A 11 6.71 -20.56 12.55
N ASN A 12 5.59 -19.85 12.71
CA ASN A 12 5.47 -18.69 13.59
C ASN A 12 5.21 -19.20 15.02
N LEU A 13 6.14 -18.94 15.93
CA LEU A 13 6.11 -19.49 17.28
C LEU A 13 5.25 -18.70 18.27
N LEU A 14 4.74 -17.54 17.88
CA LEU A 14 4.05 -16.61 18.77
C LEU A 14 4.82 -16.49 20.09
N HIS A 15 6.12 -16.15 20.00
CA HIS A 15 7.01 -15.92 21.15
C HIS A 15 6.95 -17.06 22.20
N GLY A 16 6.72 -18.29 21.73
CA GLY A 16 6.71 -19.52 22.53
C GLY A 16 5.42 -19.77 23.32
N ARG A 17 4.36 -18.99 23.10
CA ARG A 17 3.08 -19.13 23.81
C ARG A 17 2.30 -20.36 23.31
N ASP A 18 1.78 -21.14 24.25
CA ASP A 18 0.85 -22.23 23.97
C ASP A 18 -0.60 -21.75 24.16
N LEU A 19 -1.30 -21.51 23.05
CA LEU A 19 -2.70 -21.05 23.08
C LEU A 19 -3.66 -22.10 23.62
N ARG A 20 -3.24 -23.38 23.71
CA ARG A 20 -4.02 -24.43 24.38
C ARG A 20 -3.96 -24.28 25.90
N GLN A 21 -2.97 -23.57 26.43
CA GLN A 21 -2.74 -23.30 27.85
C GLN A 21 -2.87 -21.81 28.17
N GLN A 22 -3.94 -21.15 27.72
CA GLN A 22 -4.21 -19.73 28.00
C GLN A 22 -3.08 -18.78 27.55
N GLY A 23 -2.20 -19.21 26.64
CA GLY A 23 -1.08 -18.41 26.13
C GLY A 23 0.10 -18.31 27.10
N THR A 24 0.33 -19.27 27.99
CA THR A 24 1.60 -19.33 28.74
C THR A 24 2.74 -19.80 27.84
N VAL A 25 3.97 -19.36 28.11
CA VAL A 25 5.15 -19.82 27.35
C VAL A 25 5.49 -21.27 27.73
N ASP A 26 5.55 -22.15 26.73
CA ASP A 26 5.84 -23.58 26.87
C ASP A 26 6.73 -24.06 25.70
N LEU A 27 8.04 -23.92 25.87
CA LEU A 27 9.01 -24.35 24.85
C LEU A 27 9.10 -25.87 24.71
N ALA A 28 8.71 -26.64 25.72
CA ALA A 28 8.68 -28.10 25.61
C ALA A 28 7.56 -28.54 24.67
N ALA A 29 6.38 -27.91 24.76
CA ALA A 29 5.30 -28.11 23.82
C ALA A 29 5.66 -27.62 22.41
N ALA A 30 6.32 -26.47 22.28
CA ALA A 30 6.82 -25.98 21.00
C ALA A 30 7.86 -26.94 20.38
N ALA A 31 8.81 -27.44 21.18
CA ALA A 31 9.78 -28.45 20.74
C ALA A 31 9.08 -29.74 20.29
N ALA A 32 8.09 -30.23 21.04
CA ALA A 32 7.31 -31.40 20.62
C ALA A 32 6.57 -31.17 19.29
N ALA A 33 6.01 -29.97 19.09
CA ALA A 33 5.37 -29.60 17.83
C ALA A 33 6.38 -29.56 16.67
N ILE A 34 7.55 -28.95 16.88
CA ILE A 34 8.64 -28.88 15.89
C ILE A 34 9.18 -30.28 15.56
N ALA A 35 9.41 -31.13 16.56
CA ALA A 35 9.87 -32.50 16.37
C ALA A 35 8.91 -33.30 15.48
N ALA A 36 7.59 -33.09 15.65
CA ALA A 36 6.55 -33.74 14.87
C ALA A 36 6.49 -33.30 13.40
N LEU A 37 7.10 -32.16 13.03
CA LEU A 37 7.22 -31.72 11.63
C LEU A 37 8.18 -32.61 10.85
N ASP A 38 9.10 -33.28 11.55
CA ASP A 38 10.16 -34.12 10.99
C ASP A 38 10.97 -33.40 9.90
N ALA A 39 11.21 -32.10 10.06
CA ALA A 39 11.93 -31.29 9.08
C ALA A 39 13.45 -31.31 9.29
N ASP A 40 14.21 -31.22 8.20
CA ASP A 40 15.66 -31.04 8.23
C ASP A 40 16.00 -29.62 8.70
N VAL A 41 15.21 -28.64 8.26
CA VAL A 41 15.33 -27.22 8.62
C VAL A 41 13.97 -26.65 8.98
N VAL A 42 13.94 -25.83 10.03
CA VAL A 42 12.73 -25.13 10.51
C VAL A 42 13.03 -23.65 10.58
N ALA A 43 12.35 -22.88 9.74
CA ALA A 43 12.38 -21.43 9.72
C ALA A 43 11.37 -20.87 10.72
N LEU A 44 11.86 -20.20 11.76
CA LEU A 44 11.10 -19.69 12.88
C LEU A 44 10.81 -18.19 12.74
N GLN A 45 9.58 -17.78 13.03
CA GLN A 45 9.15 -16.39 13.12
C GLN A 45 8.65 -16.10 14.53
N GLU A 46 8.70 -14.83 14.93
CA GLU A 46 8.30 -14.35 16.26
C GLU A 46 9.02 -15.03 17.42
N VAL A 47 10.35 -15.12 17.34
CA VAL A 47 11.18 -15.69 18.40
C VAL A 47 11.76 -14.59 19.28
N ASP A 48 11.75 -14.85 20.58
CA ASP A 48 12.34 -13.98 21.60
C ASP A 48 13.75 -14.45 21.99
N ARG A 49 14.59 -13.47 22.33
CA ARG A 49 15.83 -13.67 23.07
C ARG A 49 15.86 -12.73 24.26
N HIS A 50 16.00 -13.27 25.47
CA HIS A 50 16.13 -12.50 26.71
C HIS A 50 14.98 -11.53 27.02
N GLN A 51 13.78 -11.78 26.49
CA GLN A 51 12.59 -10.98 26.78
C GLN A 51 11.92 -11.43 28.09
N GLU A 52 11.46 -10.46 28.89
CA GLU A 52 10.74 -10.73 30.14
C GLU A 52 9.48 -11.59 29.91
N ARG A 53 8.71 -11.30 28.84
CA ARG A 53 7.46 -11.99 28.50
C ARG A 53 7.64 -13.49 28.19
N SER A 54 8.85 -13.90 27.83
CA SER A 54 9.21 -15.29 27.54
C SER A 54 10.18 -15.88 28.55
N GLY A 55 10.22 -15.31 29.76
CA GLY A 55 11.02 -15.84 30.87
C GLY A 55 12.51 -15.60 30.73
N GLY A 56 12.94 -14.67 29.87
CA GLY A 56 14.34 -14.34 29.64
C GLY A 56 15.12 -15.36 28.81
N LEU A 57 14.42 -16.32 28.20
CA LEU A 57 15.03 -17.41 27.43
C LEU A 57 15.56 -16.92 26.08
N ASP A 58 16.61 -17.55 25.58
CA ASP A 58 16.92 -17.57 24.14
C ASP A 58 16.14 -18.74 23.53
N GLN A 59 15.02 -18.43 22.89
CA GLN A 59 14.10 -19.47 22.42
C GLN A 59 14.72 -20.32 21.31
N VAL A 60 15.55 -19.73 20.45
CA VAL A 60 16.18 -20.49 19.36
C VAL A 60 17.24 -21.43 19.91
N ASP A 61 18.08 -20.95 20.84
CA ASP A 61 19.11 -21.78 21.48
C ASP A 61 18.51 -22.91 22.32
N GLU A 62 17.48 -22.61 23.10
CA GLU A 62 16.83 -23.61 23.96
C GLU A 62 16.08 -24.67 23.14
N LEU A 63 15.37 -24.27 22.07
CA LEU A 63 14.75 -25.22 21.15
C LEU A 63 15.80 -26.07 20.42
N ALA A 64 16.92 -25.46 19.99
CA ALA A 64 18.02 -26.17 19.36
C ALA A 64 18.58 -27.26 20.30
N ARG A 65 18.77 -26.92 21.58
CA ARG A 65 19.22 -27.85 22.63
C ARG A 65 18.22 -28.99 22.86
N MET A 66 16.92 -28.67 22.99
CA MET A 66 15.87 -29.68 23.20
C MET A 66 15.73 -30.65 22.02
N LEU A 67 15.94 -30.16 20.80
CA LEU A 67 15.75 -30.92 19.57
C LEU A 67 17.02 -31.59 19.03
N GLY A 68 18.19 -31.31 19.64
CA GLY A 68 19.48 -31.76 19.12
C GLY A 68 19.81 -31.18 17.74
N MET A 69 19.41 -29.93 17.51
CA MET A 69 19.61 -29.18 16.26
C MET A 69 20.61 -28.04 16.46
N THR A 70 21.11 -27.47 15.37
CA THR A 70 21.85 -26.20 15.39
C THR A 70 20.88 -25.04 15.20
N GLY A 71 20.94 -24.03 16.07
CA GLY A 71 20.10 -22.83 16.01
C GLY A 71 20.85 -21.58 15.56
N VAL A 72 20.20 -20.74 14.76
CA VAL A 72 20.66 -19.39 14.41
C VAL A 72 19.53 -18.41 14.64
N PHE A 73 19.75 -17.41 15.49
CA PHE A 73 18.81 -16.32 15.75
C PHE A 73 19.27 -15.04 15.05
N CYS A 74 18.33 -14.31 14.47
CA CYS A 74 18.57 -13.03 13.83
C CYS A 74 17.63 -11.97 14.44
N PRO A 75 18.17 -11.01 15.21
CA PRO A 75 17.35 -9.97 15.80
C PRO A 75 16.88 -8.98 14.71
N ALA A 76 15.59 -8.70 14.73
CA ALA A 76 15.00 -7.61 13.97
C ALA A 76 15.05 -6.31 14.79
N LEU A 77 14.72 -6.41 16.08
CA LEU A 77 14.70 -5.30 17.02
C LEU A 77 15.29 -5.69 18.38
N LEU A 78 15.67 -4.66 19.14
CA LEU A 78 16.01 -4.71 20.55
C LEU A 78 14.92 -4.03 21.36
N GLY A 79 14.70 -4.46 22.59
CA GLY A 79 13.54 -4.08 23.38
C GLY A 79 12.33 -4.94 23.04
N SER A 80 11.15 -4.60 23.57
CA SER A 80 9.96 -5.44 23.41
C SER A 80 9.00 -4.83 22.37
N PRO A 81 8.49 -5.62 21.40
CA PRO A 81 7.39 -5.21 20.54
C PRO A 81 6.15 -4.73 21.32
N ASP A 82 5.97 -5.19 22.57
CA ASP A 82 4.85 -4.78 23.42
C ASP A 82 5.12 -3.50 24.22
N ARG A 83 6.35 -2.97 24.19
CA ARG A 83 6.76 -1.77 24.93
C ARG A 83 7.54 -0.84 24.00
N SER A 84 8.85 -0.72 24.20
CA SER A 84 9.73 0.14 23.40
C SER A 84 10.78 -0.70 22.70
N TRP A 85 11.12 -0.31 21.47
CA TRP A 85 12.12 -0.99 20.68
C TRP A 85 12.95 -0.05 19.81
N ILE A 86 14.11 -0.55 19.41
CA ILE A 86 14.96 0.05 18.37
C ILE A 86 15.37 -1.02 17.35
N PRO A 87 15.68 -0.65 16.09
CA PRO A 87 16.25 -1.58 15.12
C PRO A 87 17.52 -2.23 15.65
N ALA A 88 17.60 -3.56 15.55
CA ALA A 88 18.79 -4.28 15.96
C ALA A 88 19.93 -4.09 14.96
N ARG A 89 21.17 -4.08 15.47
CA ARG A 89 22.42 -4.08 14.69
C ARG A 89 23.22 -5.36 14.96
N PRO A 90 24.16 -5.77 14.08
CA PRO A 90 24.88 -7.04 14.21
C PRO A 90 25.49 -7.36 15.58
N ASP A 91 25.97 -6.35 16.32
CA ASP A 91 26.61 -6.51 17.64
C ASP A 91 25.72 -6.12 18.82
N SER A 92 24.41 -6.05 18.60
CA SER A 92 23.47 -5.57 19.61
C SER A 92 23.23 -6.61 20.70
N GLY A 93 23.53 -6.25 21.94
CA GLY A 93 23.18 -7.03 23.14
C GLY A 93 21.83 -6.62 23.74
N GLY A 94 21.19 -7.54 24.47
CA GLY A 94 19.98 -7.28 25.24
C GLY A 94 18.76 -8.09 24.80
N ALA A 95 17.61 -7.76 25.38
CA ALA A 95 16.32 -8.35 25.01
C ALA A 95 16.02 -8.03 23.54
N ALA A 96 15.77 -9.07 22.74
CA ALA A 96 15.60 -8.95 21.30
C ALA A 96 14.43 -9.80 20.81
N TYR A 97 13.95 -9.46 19.63
CA TYR A 97 12.89 -10.18 18.94
C TYR A 97 13.22 -10.25 17.45
N GLY A 98 12.88 -11.36 16.79
CA GLY A 98 13.12 -11.50 15.37
C GLY A 98 12.77 -12.87 14.81
N VAL A 99 13.62 -13.35 13.92
CA VAL A 99 13.47 -14.63 13.22
C VAL A 99 14.60 -15.58 13.59
N GLY A 100 14.39 -16.87 13.38
CA GLY A 100 15.41 -17.88 13.64
C GLY A 100 15.35 -19.03 12.65
N LEU A 101 16.35 -19.90 12.73
CA LEU A 101 16.41 -21.13 11.96
C LEU A 101 17.00 -22.24 12.83
N LEU A 102 16.33 -23.40 12.83
CA LEU A 102 16.84 -24.63 13.41
C LEU A 102 17.21 -25.60 12.29
N SER A 103 18.34 -26.30 12.41
CA SER A 103 18.82 -27.23 11.39
C SER A 103 19.38 -28.52 12.00
N ARG A 104 18.93 -29.67 11.49
CA ARG A 104 19.57 -30.99 11.72
C ARG A 104 20.82 -31.17 10.86
N VAL A 105 20.91 -30.44 9.75
CA VAL A 105 22.06 -30.48 8.84
C VAL A 105 23.06 -29.38 9.18
N LYS A 106 24.33 -29.60 8.82
CA LYS A 106 25.43 -28.67 9.13
C LYS A 106 25.21 -27.33 8.44
N LEU A 107 25.45 -26.24 9.16
CA LEU A 107 25.43 -24.87 8.65
C LEU A 107 26.83 -24.45 8.19
N SER A 108 26.92 -23.66 7.13
CA SER A 108 28.19 -23.13 6.60
C SER A 108 28.30 -21.61 6.63
N GLY A 109 27.18 -20.90 6.79
CA GLY A 109 27.16 -19.45 6.89
C GLY A 109 25.77 -18.92 7.20
N ALA A 110 25.73 -17.71 7.77
CA ALA A 110 24.50 -16.98 8.05
C ALA A 110 24.72 -15.50 7.79
N ASP A 111 23.88 -14.91 6.96
CA ASP A 111 23.93 -13.50 6.57
C ASP A 111 22.64 -12.80 7.02
N ARG A 112 22.77 -11.64 7.66
CA ARG A 112 21.64 -10.79 8.05
C ARG A 112 21.45 -9.70 7.01
N HIS A 113 20.20 -9.52 6.60
CA HIS A 113 19.78 -8.44 5.72
C HIS A 113 18.67 -7.62 6.38
N GLU A 114 18.86 -6.31 6.42
CA GLU A 114 17.81 -5.39 6.86
C GLU A 114 16.77 -5.26 5.76
N LEU A 115 15.49 -5.32 6.14
CA LEU A 115 14.39 -5.10 5.23
C LEU A 115 13.89 -3.66 5.35
N PRO A 116 13.38 -3.07 4.26
CA PRO A 116 12.97 -1.67 4.25
C PRO A 116 11.84 -1.36 5.24
N GLY A 117 11.91 -0.15 5.77
CA GLY A 117 10.96 0.44 6.70
C GLY A 117 11.14 -0.02 8.15
N GLY A 118 10.52 0.72 9.07
CA GLY A 118 10.59 0.47 10.51
C GLY A 118 11.69 1.30 11.16
N GLY A 119 11.47 1.65 12.43
CA GLY A 119 12.32 2.58 13.16
C GLY A 119 12.27 2.34 14.65
N ALA A 120 12.82 3.26 15.44
CA ALA A 120 12.61 3.27 16.87
C ALA A 120 11.10 3.46 17.14
N GLY A 121 10.55 2.64 18.03
CA GLY A 121 9.14 2.68 18.40
C GLY A 121 8.99 2.65 19.92
N ALA A 122 7.99 3.35 20.43
CA ALA A 122 7.58 3.29 21.82
C ALA A 122 6.06 3.18 21.89
N ARG A 123 5.58 2.16 22.60
CA ARG A 123 4.16 1.93 22.85
C ARG A 123 3.75 2.81 24.03
N GLY A 124 3.11 3.96 23.76
CA GLY A 124 2.40 4.74 24.78
C GLY A 124 1.21 3.96 25.36
N PRO A 125 0.52 4.45 26.41
CA PRO A 125 -0.51 3.70 27.17
C PRO A 125 -1.72 3.18 26.38
N SER A 126 -1.81 3.46 25.08
CA SER A 126 -3.00 3.30 24.24
C SER A 126 -2.79 2.52 22.94
N ALA A 127 -1.66 1.87 22.72
CA ALA A 127 -1.53 1.07 21.49
C ALA A 127 -2.24 -0.28 21.66
N SER A 128 -3.56 -0.25 21.67
CA SER A 128 -4.39 -1.43 21.44
C SER A 128 -4.28 -1.87 19.98
N LEU A 129 -4.65 -3.11 19.68
CA LEU A 129 -4.84 -3.69 18.34
C LEU A 129 -5.81 -2.89 17.41
N ARG A 130 -6.24 -1.69 17.82
CA ARG A 130 -7.18 -0.81 17.11
C ARG A 130 -6.53 0.21 16.18
N ASN A 131 -5.19 0.29 16.11
CA ASN A 131 -4.52 1.22 15.20
C ASN A 131 -3.59 0.47 14.22
N PRO A 132 -4.15 -0.20 13.19
CA PRO A 132 -3.37 -0.96 12.22
C PRO A 132 -2.33 -0.09 11.50
N GLY A 133 -2.60 1.21 11.31
CA GLY A 133 -1.79 2.23 10.62
C GLY A 133 -0.31 2.37 11.02
N TRP A 134 0.10 1.79 12.16
CA TRP A 134 1.34 2.16 12.86
C TRP A 134 2.37 1.02 12.98
N ASP A 135 2.47 0.09 12.02
CA ASP A 135 3.57 -0.88 12.02
C ASP A 135 4.90 -0.16 11.72
N ARG A 136 5.63 0.24 12.77
CA ARG A 136 7.03 0.70 12.71
C ARG A 136 8.03 -0.38 13.09
N GLU A 137 7.59 -1.62 13.21
CA GLU A 137 8.44 -2.73 13.67
C GLU A 137 9.52 -3.04 12.62
N PRO A 138 10.81 -2.95 12.95
CA PRO A 138 11.88 -3.34 12.03
C PRO A 138 11.77 -4.81 11.64
N ARG A 139 12.02 -5.15 10.37
CA ARG A 139 12.02 -6.53 9.86
C ARG A 139 13.38 -6.88 9.27
N VAL A 140 13.69 -8.18 9.24
CA VAL A 140 14.96 -8.70 8.71
C VAL A 140 14.72 -9.94 7.86
N ALA A 141 15.66 -10.20 6.96
CA ALA A 141 15.83 -11.50 6.30
C ALA A 141 17.13 -12.14 6.78
N LEU A 142 17.06 -13.41 7.18
CA LEU A 142 18.19 -14.23 7.60
C LEU A 142 18.46 -15.27 6.52
N THR A 143 19.58 -15.15 5.81
CA THR A 143 20.00 -16.12 4.79
C THR A 143 20.96 -17.12 5.42
N VAL A 144 20.58 -18.39 5.54
CA VAL A 144 21.44 -19.45 6.10
C VAL A 144 21.79 -20.48 5.03
N ARG A 145 23.08 -20.79 4.91
CA ARG A 145 23.56 -21.86 4.03
C ARG A 145 23.62 -23.18 4.79
N VAL A 146 23.01 -24.21 4.20
CA VAL A 146 22.89 -25.53 4.84
C VAL A 146 23.46 -26.63 3.95
N HIS A 147 24.16 -27.60 4.53
CA HIS A 147 24.72 -28.72 3.78
C HIS A 147 23.69 -29.84 3.59
N ALA A 148 23.04 -29.88 2.42
CA ALA A 148 22.07 -30.89 2.04
C ALA A 148 22.68 -31.91 1.05
N GLY A 149 23.45 -32.87 1.58
CA GLY A 149 24.15 -33.86 0.76
C GLY A 149 25.28 -33.23 -0.05
N ARG A 150 25.14 -33.19 -1.39
CA ARG A 150 26.10 -32.51 -2.30
C ARG A 150 25.74 -31.05 -2.59
N TRP A 151 24.62 -30.58 -2.05
CA TRP A 151 24.06 -29.26 -2.28
C TRP A 151 24.27 -28.38 -1.07
N GLU A 152 24.36 -27.08 -1.31
CA GLU A 152 24.45 -26.06 -0.27
C GLU A 152 23.41 -24.96 -0.49
N PRO A 153 22.10 -25.27 -0.36
CA PRO A 153 21.05 -24.28 -0.55
C PRO A 153 21.15 -23.13 0.47
N ALA A 154 20.81 -21.94 0.00
CA ALA A 154 20.66 -20.76 0.85
C ALA A 154 19.19 -20.54 1.17
N ILE A 155 18.84 -20.68 2.46
CA ILE A 155 17.49 -20.56 2.97
C ILE A 155 17.35 -19.19 3.60
N THR A 156 16.53 -18.35 2.97
CA THR A 156 16.23 -16.99 3.44
C THR A 156 14.96 -17.05 4.28
N VAL A 157 15.08 -16.82 5.58
CA VAL A 157 13.98 -16.77 6.54
C VAL A 157 13.56 -15.33 6.78
N THR A 158 12.26 -15.02 6.76
CA THR A 158 11.77 -13.69 7.11
C THR A 158 10.40 -13.71 7.81
N HIS A 159 10.06 -12.59 8.42
CA HIS A 159 8.73 -12.25 8.93
C HIS A 159 8.42 -10.84 8.43
N LEU A 160 7.34 -10.66 7.69
CA LEU A 160 7.01 -9.39 7.05
C LEU A 160 6.00 -8.59 7.87
N SER A 161 5.89 -7.29 7.59
CA SER A 161 4.87 -6.42 8.17
C SER A 161 3.45 -6.96 7.92
N TYR A 162 2.52 -6.73 8.86
CA TYR A 162 1.10 -7.02 8.60
C TYR A 162 0.45 -5.98 7.66
N MET A 163 1.15 -4.88 7.35
CA MET A 163 0.72 -3.87 6.40
C MET A 163 1.02 -4.32 4.97
N PRO A 164 0.01 -4.57 4.12
CA PRO A 164 0.22 -5.24 2.83
C PRO A 164 1.25 -4.56 1.92
N TRP A 165 1.23 -3.23 1.81
CA TRP A 165 2.18 -2.48 0.98
C TRP A 165 3.63 -2.61 1.50
N ARG A 166 3.81 -2.58 2.83
CA ARG A 166 5.13 -2.68 3.46
C ARG A 166 5.65 -4.10 3.33
N ALA A 167 4.78 -5.09 3.54
CA ALA A 167 5.08 -6.50 3.30
C ALA A 167 5.53 -6.73 1.85
N LEU A 168 4.86 -6.15 0.85
CA LEU A 168 5.25 -6.30 -0.56
C LEU A 168 6.63 -5.72 -0.86
N ARG A 169 6.96 -4.54 -0.33
CA ARG A 169 8.30 -3.94 -0.45
C ARG A 169 9.37 -4.80 0.24
N GLN A 170 9.07 -5.30 1.43
CA GLN A 170 9.97 -6.18 2.19
C GLN A 170 10.15 -7.55 1.52
N LEU A 171 9.09 -8.09 0.90
CA LEU A 171 9.12 -9.32 0.12
C LEU A 171 10.08 -9.21 -1.07
N ARG A 172 9.99 -8.11 -1.84
CA ARG A 172 10.89 -7.85 -2.97
C ARG A 172 12.34 -7.72 -2.50
N ALA A 173 12.58 -7.02 -1.39
CA ALA A 173 13.92 -6.90 -0.79
C ALA A 173 14.48 -8.24 -0.30
N ALA A 174 13.66 -9.06 0.38
CA ALA A 174 14.03 -10.39 0.84
C ALA A 174 14.35 -11.34 -0.33
N ALA A 175 13.56 -11.28 -1.41
CA ALA A 175 13.83 -12.05 -2.62
C ALA A 175 15.12 -11.61 -3.33
N ALA A 176 15.45 -10.31 -3.31
CA ALA A 176 16.66 -9.77 -3.94
C ALA A 176 17.96 -10.24 -3.26
N VAL A 177 17.93 -10.54 -1.95
CA VAL A 177 19.10 -11.04 -1.20
C VAL A 177 19.23 -12.57 -1.20
N ALA A 178 18.19 -13.29 -1.64
CA ALA A 178 18.22 -14.75 -1.72
C ALA A 178 19.22 -15.24 -2.79
N THR A 179 20.09 -16.18 -2.42
CA THR A 179 21.17 -16.71 -3.28
C THR A 179 20.85 -18.13 -3.78
N GLU A 180 21.42 -18.54 -4.92
CA GLU A 180 21.14 -19.84 -5.55
C GLU A 180 21.70 -21.04 -4.76
N PRO A 181 20.96 -22.16 -4.64
CA PRO A 181 19.52 -22.33 -4.88
C PRO A 181 18.64 -21.43 -4.00
N ARG A 182 17.80 -20.58 -4.62
CA ARG A 182 17.05 -19.51 -3.94
C ARG A 182 15.81 -20.08 -3.26
N VAL A 183 15.84 -20.13 -1.93
CA VAL A 183 14.69 -20.51 -1.12
C VAL A 183 14.34 -19.35 -0.19
N LEU A 184 13.12 -18.83 -0.29
CA LEU A 184 12.57 -17.80 0.60
C LEU A 184 11.41 -18.41 1.38
N VAL A 185 11.45 -18.31 2.71
CA VAL A 185 10.47 -18.95 3.60
C VAL A 185 10.12 -18.03 4.76
N GLY A 186 8.84 -18.03 5.14
CA GLY A 186 8.43 -17.23 6.29
C GLY A 186 6.94 -17.00 6.40
N ASP A 187 6.60 -16.26 7.45
CA ASP A 187 5.30 -15.61 7.58
C ASP A 187 5.35 -14.29 6.80
N LEU A 188 4.72 -14.28 5.63
CA LEU A 188 4.80 -13.13 4.73
C LEU A 188 3.67 -12.13 4.94
N ASN A 189 2.68 -12.42 5.80
CA ASN A 189 1.51 -11.57 6.01
C ASN A 189 0.79 -11.12 4.71
N LEU A 190 0.94 -11.90 3.63
CA LEU A 190 0.41 -11.60 2.31
C LEU A 190 -0.40 -12.80 1.79
N PRO A 191 -1.53 -12.57 1.11
CA PRO A 191 -2.26 -13.65 0.46
C PRO A 191 -1.49 -14.15 -0.77
N VAL A 192 -1.70 -15.42 -1.14
CA VAL A 192 -0.95 -16.11 -2.22
C VAL A 192 -0.93 -15.32 -3.53
N TRP A 193 -2.04 -14.70 -3.91
CA TRP A 193 -2.13 -13.92 -5.15
C TRP A 193 -1.19 -12.70 -5.13
N SER A 194 -1.04 -12.01 -4.00
CA SER A 194 -0.14 -10.86 -3.87
C SER A 194 1.31 -11.29 -3.95
N VAL A 195 1.67 -12.40 -3.29
CA VAL A 195 3.04 -12.93 -3.34
C VAL A 195 3.39 -13.35 -4.78
N ARG A 196 2.45 -14.00 -5.50
CA ARG A 196 2.64 -14.39 -6.92
C ARG A 196 2.79 -13.18 -7.84
N ALA A 197 2.00 -12.14 -7.63
CA ALA A 197 2.11 -10.90 -8.39
C ALA A 197 3.45 -10.19 -8.14
N ALA A 198 3.93 -10.19 -6.90
CA ALA A 198 5.19 -9.54 -6.54
C ALA A 198 6.44 -10.27 -7.05
N LEU A 199 6.38 -11.61 -7.13
CA LEU A 199 7.49 -12.48 -7.51
C LEU A 199 7.08 -13.48 -8.60
N PRO A 200 6.73 -13.02 -9.81
CA PRO A 200 6.10 -13.88 -10.84
C PRO A 200 7.02 -14.99 -11.37
N THR A 201 8.33 -14.87 -11.21
CA THR A 201 9.31 -15.87 -11.63
C THR A 201 9.53 -16.96 -10.57
N TRP A 202 9.09 -16.74 -9.33
CA TRP A 202 9.28 -17.68 -8.24
C TRP A 202 8.16 -18.72 -8.23
N ARG A 203 8.52 -19.97 -7.93
CA ARG A 203 7.56 -21.06 -7.73
C ARG A 203 7.10 -21.09 -6.28
N HIS A 204 5.79 -21.16 -6.07
CA HIS A 204 5.19 -21.16 -4.74
C HIS A 204 4.90 -22.60 -4.29
N ALA A 205 5.48 -23.00 -3.16
CA ALA A 205 5.05 -24.17 -2.43
C ALA A 205 3.81 -23.82 -1.60
N GLY A 206 2.70 -24.50 -1.89
CA GLY A 206 1.48 -24.44 -1.08
C GLY A 206 0.27 -23.86 -1.80
N GLY A 207 -0.83 -23.85 -1.04
CA GLY A 207 -2.17 -23.42 -1.41
C GLY A 207 -3.17 -23.76 -0.29
N GLN A 208 -2.67 -23.83 0.94
CA GLN A 208 -3.41 -24.31 2.11
C GLN A 208 -3.45 -23.21 3.18
N PRO A 209 -4.63 -22.94 3.76
CA PRO A 209 -4.73 -22.01 4.86
C PRO A 209 -3.87 -22.43 6.07
N THR A 210 -3.12 -21.48 6.62
CA THR A 210 -2.26 -21.66 7.80
C THR A 210 -2.71 -20.84 9.00
N PHE A 211 -3.61 -19.87 8.81
CA PHE A 211 -4.07 -18.96 9.86
C PHE A 211 -5.58 -18.67 9.79
N PRO A 212 -6.28 -18.49 10.93
CA PRO A 212 -5.83 -18.85 12.27
C PRO A 212 -5.86 -20.37 12.48
N ALA A 213 -5.01 -20.90 13.36
CA ALA A 213 -4.78 -22.34 13.48
C ALA A 213 -6.03 -23.17 13.81
N TRP A 214 -6.94 -22.63 14.62
CA TRP A 214 -8.19 -23.30 15.01
C TRP A 214 -9.24 -23.33 13.89
N ARG A 215 -9.16 -22.41 12.91
CA ARG A 215 -10.11 -22.33 11.79
C ARG A 215 -9.43 -21.67 10.59
N PRO A 216 -8.55 -22.39 9.87
CA PRO A 216 -7.63 -21.76 8.95
C PRO A 216 -8.37 -21.28 7.69
N ARG A 217 -8.17 -20.00 7.34
CA ARG A 217 -8.79 -19.31 6.21
C ARG A 217 -7.79 -18.62 5.29
N LEU A 218 -6.65 -18.19 5.84
CA LEU A 218 -5.62 -17.44 5.13
C LEU A 218 -4.32 -18.25 5.11
N GLN A 219 -3.60 -18.20 3.99
CA GLN A 219 -2.22 -18.67 3.92
C GLN A 219 -1.29 -17.50 4.24
N MET A 220 -0.67 -17.55 5.40
CA MET A 220 0.32 -16.56 5.87
C MET A 220 1.74 -17.10 5.76
N HIS A 221 1.92 -18.41 5.93
CA HIS A 221 3.21 -19.06 5.70
C HIS A 221 3.39 -19.37 4.21
N HIS A 222 4.55 -19.00 3.68
CA HIS A 222 4.92 -19.28 2.30
C HIS A 222 6.33 -19.87 2.24
N VAL A 223 6.51 -20.76 1.25
CA VAL A 223 7.81 -21.23 0.81
C VAL A 223 7.88 -20.95 -0.69
N LEU A 224 8.83 -20.13 -1.09
CA LEU A 224 9.08 -19.75 -2.47
C LEU A 224 10.42 -20.32 -2.90
N VAL A 225 10.45 -20.90 -4.10
CA VAL A 225 11.66 -21.47 -4.67
C VAL A 225 11.87 -20.97 -6.09
N ASP A 226 13.11 -20.66 -6.42
CA ASP A 226 13.55 -20.28 -7.77
C ASP A 226 14.82 -21.06 -8.14
N GLY A 227 15.14 -21.10 -9.43
CA GLY A 227 16.32 -21.78 -9.94
C GLY A 227 16.24 -23.30 -9.84
N THR A 228 17.23 -23.90 -9.18
CA THR A 228 17.45 -25.37 -9.16
C THR A 228 16.64 -26.13 -8.11
N ALA A 229 15.80 -25.45 -7.33
CA ALA A 229 14.91 -26.08 -6.35
C ALA A 229 13.50 -26.35 -6.93
N GLU A 230 12.95 -27.52 -6.61
CA GLU A 230 11.61 -27.97 -7.03
C GLU A 230 10.79 -28.41 -5.82
N VAL A 231 9.52 -27.99 -5.77
CA VAL A 231 8.58 -28.40 -4.72
C VAL A 231 8.00 -29.77 -5.06
N ARG A 232 8.16 -30.75 -4.15
CA ARG A 232 7.56 -32.09 -4.30
C ARG A 232 6.24 -32.22 -3.56
N ARG A 233 6.18 -31.67 -2.36
CA ARG A 233 5.00 -31.74 -1.49
C ARG A 233 4.96 -30.51 -0.60
N ALA A 234 3.77 -30.00 -0.32
CA ALA A 234 3.54 -28.95 0.66
C ALA A 234 2.28 -29.28 1.48
N VAL A 235 2.37 -29.21 2.81
CA VAL A 235 1.26 -29.53 3.72
C VAL A 235 1.29 -28.59 4.94
N ALA A 236 0.15 -27.99 5.25
CA ALA A 236 -0.08 -27.29 6.52
C ALA A 236 -0.52 -28.31 7.60
N LEU A 237 0.22 -28.41 8.69
CA LEU A 237 -0.05 -29.38 9.75
C LEU A 237 -0.92 -28.79 10.86
N GLU A 238 -1.88 -29.59 11.37
CA GLU A 238 -2.82 -29.13 12.40
C GLU A 238 -2.22 -29.07 13.80
N ARG A 239 -1.18 -29.87 14.06
CA ARG A 239 -0.53 -29.91 15.37
C ARG A 239 0.33 -28.66 15.54
N THR A 240 -0.12 -27.74 16.39
CA THR A 240 0.56 -26.50 16.72
C THR A 240 0.23 -26.05 18.15
N THR A 241 1.14 -25.30 18.76
CA THR A 241 0.95 -24.54 20.01
C THR A 241 0.57 -23.07 19.74
N SER A 242 0.86 -22.58 18.54
CA SER A 242 0.69 -21.19 18.09
C SER A 242 -0.68 -20.98 17.40
N ASP A 243 -1.04 -19.72 17.15
CA ASP A 243 -2.15 -19.33 16.27
C ASP A 243 -1.87 -19.59 14.79
N HIS A 244 -0.67 -20.06 14.44
CA HIS A 244 -0.31 -20.49 13.10
C HIS A 244 -0.17 -22.02 13.00
N ARG A 245 -0.67 -22.60 11.91
CA ARG A 245 -0.33 -23.97 11.47
C ARG A 245 1.00 -23.94 10.72
N PRO A 246 1.99 -24.77 11.11
CA PRO A 246 3.26 -24.84 10.38
C PRO A 246 3.06 -25.40 8.97
N LEU A 247 3.79 -24.82 8.00
CA LEU A 247 3.83 -25.27 6.61
C LEU A 247 5.09 -26.11 6.39
N VAL A 248 4.93 -27.38 6.05
CA VAL A 248 6.03 -28.31 5.75
C VAL A 248 6.10 -28.56 4.25
N VAL A 249 7.31 -28.47 3.70
CA VAL A 249 7.58 -28.58 2.25
C VAL A 249 8.75 -29.52 2.01
N ASP A 250 8.52 -30.53 1.18
CA ASP A 250 9.56 -31.42 0.66
C ASP A 250 10.11 -30.81 -0.64
N LEU A 251 11.40 -30.46 -0.65
CA LEU A 251 12.11 -29.85 -1.77
C LEU A 251 13.05 -30.86 -2.42
N ARG A 252 13.11 -30.85 -3.76
CA ARG A 252 14.17 -31.54 -4.52
C ARG A 252 15.14 -30.50 -5.06
N LEU A 253 16.43 -30.70 -4.81
CA LEU A 253 17.50 -29.86 -5.35
C LEU A 253 18.08 -30.53 -6.61
N ALA A 254 17.83 -29.94 -7.77
CA ALA A 254 18.29 -30.43 -9.06
C ALA A 254 19.69 -29.93 -9.41
N ARG A 255 20.39 -30.64 -10.32
CA ARG A 255 21.58 -30.08 -10.98
C ARG A 255 21.14 -28.98 -11.93
N ALA A 256 21.77 -27.81 -11.86
CA ALA A 256 21.76 -26.87 -12.98
C ALA A 256 22.16 -27.66 -14.25
N PRO A 257 21.48 -27.47 -15.40
CA PRO A 257 21.89 -28.09 -16.65
C PRO A 257 23.38 -27.83 -16.89
N ALA A 258 24.14 -28.84 -17.29
CA ALA A 258 25.59 -28.75 -17.44
C ALA A 258 26.06 -27.81 -18.57
N ASP A 259 25.16 -27.13 -19.26
CA ASP A 259 25.46 -26.29 -20.43
C ASP A 259 24.88 -24.88 -20.28
N VAL A 260 25.35 -24.14 -19.28
CA VAL A 260 25.33 -22.66 -19.34
C VAL A 260 26.69 -22.17 -18.86
N VAL A 261 27.59 -21.97 -19.82
CA VAL A 261 28.84 -21.23 -19.59
C VAL A 261 28.46 -19.82 -19.13
N PRO A 262 28.97 -19.33 -17.98
CA PRO A 262 28.75 -17.93 -17.62
C PRO A 262 29.46 -17.07 -18.66
N VAL A 263 28.68 -16.31 -19.43
CA VAL A 263 29.22 -15.29 -20.33
C VAL A 263 29.79 -14.19 -19.44
N SER A 264 31.11 -14.18 -19.30
CA SER A 264 31.85 -13.02 -18.82
C SER A 264 31.54 -11.82 -19.73
N PRO A 265 31.40 -10.59 -19.20
CA PRO A 265 31.11 -9.42 -20.01
C PRO A 265 32.39 -8.97 -20.71
N GLU A 266 32.83 -9.73 -21.71
CA GLU A 266 33.83 -9.27 -22.66
C GLU A 266 33.16 -8.41 -23.71
N ARG A 267 33.52 -7.13 -23.65
CA ARG A 267 33.37 -6.14 -24.71
C ARG A 267 33.70 -6.77 -26.07
N ARG A 268 32.70 -6.94 -26.94
CA ARG A 268 32.94 -7.05 -28.38
C ARG A 268 31.99 -6.12 -29.14
N SER A 269 32.64 -5.11 -29.68
CA SER A 269 32.25 -4.22 -30.77
C SER A 269 31.49 -4.91 -31.90
N CYS A 270 30.36 -4.34 -32.29
CA CYS A 270 29.81 -4.51 -33.64
C CYS A 270 30.57 -3.59 -34.62
N PRO A 271 30.83 -4.04 -35.86
CA PRO A 271 31.45 -3.23 -36.90
C PRO A 271 30.42 -2.35 -37.65
N VAL A 272 30.77 -1.07 -37.85
CA VAL A 272 30.83 -0.32 -39.14
C VAL A 272 29.54 -0.37 -40.00
N GLU A 273 28.82 0.71 -40.38
CA GLU A 273 29.16 2.15 -40.55
C GLU A 273 27.93 3.01 -40.97
N TYR A 274 28.14 4.34 -40.98
CA TYR A 274 27.40 5.42 -41.68
C TYR A 274 26.02 5.88 -41.13
N ASP A 275 25.71 7.18 -40.92
CA ASP A 275 26.44 8.43 -41.17
C ASP A 275 25.77 9.64 -40.46
N LEU A 276 26.53 10.74 -40.29
CA LEU A 276 26.15 12.16 -40.06
C LEU A 276 25.79 12.67 -38.63
N PRO A 277 25.99 13.98 -38.33
CA PRO A 277 27.26 14.50 -37.86
C PRO A 277 27.19 15.24 -36.51
N ALA A 278 28.37 15.39 -35.92
CA ALA A 278 28.68 15.99 -34.64
C ALA A 278 28.27 17.47 -34.48
N CYS A 279 28.01 17.88 -33.23
CA CYS A 279 28.74 19.03 -32.71
C CYS A 279 29.04 18.89 -31.21
N ARG A 280 30.33 19.02 -30.89
CA ARG A 280 30.95 18.90 -29.57
C ARG A 280 30.81 20.22 -28.79
N ARG A 281 30.79 20.13 -27.46
CA ARG A 281 31.83 20.64 -26.51
C ARG A 281 31.22 20.70 -25.10
N ARG A 282 31.65 19.82 -24.19
CA ARG A 282 32.72 20.04 -23.19
C ARG A 282 32.60 21.35 -22.40
N ALA A 283 32.25 21.16 -21.15
CA ALA A 283 32.53 22.03 -20.01
C ALA A 283 34.00 22.45 -19.92
N ARG A 284 34.21 23.67 -19.39
CA ARG A 284 35.23 23.96 -18.37
C ARG A 284 34.89 25.28 -17.67
N ARG A 285 34.91 25.22 -16.34
CA ARG A 285 35.02 26.37 -15.42
C ARG A 285 36.32 27.14 -15.70
N VAL A 286 36.33 28.46 -15.51
CA VAL A 286 37.07 29.26 -14.50
C VAL A 286 36.51 30.70 -14.57
N GLY A 287 36.34 31.36 -13.41
CA GLY A 287 35.60 32.62 -13.26
C GLY A 287 36.40 33.92 -13.49
N GLY A 288 35.79 35.03 -13.04
CA GLY A 288 36.48 36.31 -12.80
C GLY A 288 35.89 37.54 -13.51
N LEU A 289 34.95 38.20 -12.83
CA LEU A 289 34.80 39.66 -12.62
C LEU A 289 34.68 40.69 -13.78
N CYS A 290 33.80 41.66 -13.48
CA CYS A 290 33.65 43.05 -13.94
C CYS A 290 32.64 43.39 -15.07
N ALA A 291 31.79 44.36 -14.70
CA ALA A 291 30.59 44.90 -15.33
C ALA A 291 30.89 46.02 -16.36
N PRO A 292 29.95 46.92 -16.72
CA PRO A 292 28.56 46.76 -17.20
C PRO A 292 28.36 47.44 -18.59
N THR A 293 27.38 47.04 -19.40
CA THR A 293 26.89 47.89 -20.49
C THR A 293 25.37 47.86 -20.70
N ARG A 294 24.89 49.04 -21.05
CA ARG A 294 23.52 49.58 -21.06
C ARG A 294 22.51 48.88 -21.97
N ARG A 295 21.27 48.82 -21.44
CA ARG A 295 19.96 49.12 -22.06
C ARG A 295 19.92 49.29 -23.58
N GLN A 296 19.06 48.50 -24.23
CA GLN A 296 18.12 49.02 -25.22
C GLN A 296 16.71 48.48 -24.94
N ALA A 297 15.77 49.43 -24.89
CA ALA A 297 14.35 49.20 -24.79
C ALA A 297 13.80 48.80 -26.16
N GLY A 298 12.95 47.77 -26.19
CA GLY A 298 12.24 47.30 -27.37
C GLY A 298 10.85 46.83 -26.99
N ASP A 299 9.91 47.77 -27.13
CA ASP A 299 8.48 47.64 -27.44
C ASP A 299 7.63 46.50 -26.82
N ARG A 300 6.70 46.91 -25.95
CA ARG A 300 5.63 46.10 -25.36
C ARG A 300 4.45 46.03 -26.32
N THR A 301 4.29 44.92 -27.03
CA THR A 301 2.97 44.49 -27.50
C THR A 301 2.47 43.35 -26.60
N ARG A 302 1.38 43.64 -25.89
CA ARG A 302 0.67 42.73 -24.99
C ARG A 302 0.21 41.48 -25.76
N ARG A 303 0.95 40.38 -25.64
CA ARG A 303 0.35 39.04 -25.65
C ARG A 303 -0.01 38.73 -24.21
N GLY A 304 -1.32 38.57 -23.94
CA GLY A 304 -1.80 38.11 -22.64
C GLY A 304 -1.12 36.80 -22.29
N THR A 305 -0.27 36.85 -21.28
CA THR A 305 0.27 35.67 -20.63
C THR A 305 -0.93 34.98 -19.98
N ARG A 306 -1.35 33.83 -20.50
CA ARG A 306 -2.18 32.89 -19.75
C ARG A 306 -1.42 32.65 -18.45
N MET A 307 -2.05 32.95 -17.30
CA MET A 307 -1.55 32.50 -16.00
C MET A 307 -1.24 31.00 -16.13
N ALA A 308 -0.08 30.55 -15.61
CA ALA A 308 0.21 29.13 -15.59
C ALA A 308 -0.91 28.44 -14.80
N GLU A 309 -1.61 27.49 -15.43
CA GLU A 309 -2.70 26.74 -14.79
C GLU A 309 -2.15 25.92 -13.62
N THR A 310 -2.83 26.00 -12.46
CA THR A 310 -2.48 25.19 -11.28
C THR A 310 -2.67 23.71 -11.63
N PRO A 311 -1.62 22.87 -11.54
CA PRO A 311 -1.75 21.46 -11.88
C PRO A 311 -2.69 20.76 -10.88
N PRO A 312 -3.62 19.91 -11.34
CA PRO A 312 -4.58 19.25 -10.44
C PRO A 312 -3.93 18.18 -9.56
N LEU A 313 -2.73 17.71 -9.92
CA LEU A 313 -2.00 16.65 -9.22
C LEU A 313 -0.54 17.07 -8.97
N LEU A 314 -0.08 16.95 -7.73
CA LEU A 314 1.26 17.33 -7.28
C LEU A 314 2.00 16.13 -6.70
N SER A 315 3.33 16.09 -6.82
CA SER A 315 4.13 15.02 -6.20
C SER A 315 4.35 15.27 -4.70
N PRO A 316 4.62 14.21 -3.91
CA PRO A 316 5.08 14.37 -2.52
C PRO A 316 6.36 15.21 -2.39
N ASP A 317 7.23 15.21 -3.40
CA ASP A 317 8.42 16.07 -3.44
C ASP A 317 8.04 17.54 -3.48
N TRP A 318 7.11 17.93 -4.36
CA TRP A 318 6.62 19.31 -4.42
C TRP A 318 6.04 19.74 -3.07
N VAL A 319 5.21 18.89 -2.45
CA VAL A 319 4.62 19.20 -1.13
C VAL A 319 5.70 19.39 -0.07
N SER A 320 6.75 18.56 -0.09
CA SER A 320 7.88 18.68 0.85
C SER A 320 8.66 19.98 0.68
N GLU A 321 8.76 20.49 -0.56
CA GLU A 321 9.45 21.73 -0.88
C GLU A 321 8.64 23.00 -0.50
N HIS A 322 7.33 22.86 -0.27
CA HIS A 322 6.40 23.98 -0.02
C HIS A 322 5.67 23.89 1.33
N LEU A 323 6.21 23.12 2.31
CA LEU A 323 5.61 22.99 3.64
C LEU A 323 5.52 24.32 4.40
N ASP A 324 6.47 25.22 4.15
CA ASP A 324 6.62 26.50 4.85
C ASP A 324 6.10 27.69 4.01
N ASP A 325 5.40 27.43 2.90
CA ASP A 325 4.95 28.47 1.97
C ASP A 325 3.59 29.05 2.44
N ASP A 326 3.54 30.35 2.75
CA ASP A 326 2.36 30.99 3.36
C ASP A 326 1.12 30.99 2.44
N GLU A 327 1.32 30.84 1.12
CA GLU A 327 0.25 30.78 0.13
C GLU A 327 -0.33 29.36 -0.04
N VAL A 328 0.30 28.34 0.54
CA VAL A 328 -0.10 26.93 0.44
C VAL A 328 -0.79 26.47 1.71
N ARG A 329 -1.91 25.75 1.59
CA ARG A 329 -2.55 25.07 2.71
C ARG A 329 -2.70 23.59 2.44
N LEU A 330 -2.00 22.78 3.24
CA LEU A 330 -2.19 21.34 3.25
C LEU A 330 -3.46 20.97 4.01
N VAL A 331 -4.29 20.13 3.42
CA VAL A 331 -5.57 19.72 3.99
C VAL A 331 -5.70 18.20 3.96
N GLU A 332 -5.76 17.57 5.13
CA GLU A 332 -6.03 16.14 5.26
C GLU A 332 -7.54 15.87 5.29
N VAL A 333 -7.99 14.92 4.46
CA VAL A 333 -9.38 14.45 4.43
C VAL A 333 -9.39 12.93 4.31
N ASP A 334 -9.91 12.26 5.33
CA ASP A 334 -9.90 10.80 5.42
C ASP A 334 -11.25 10.22 5.87
N GLU A 335 -11.47 8.93 5.59
CA GLU A 335 -12.61 8.17 6.12
C GLU A 335 -12.53 8.08 7.64
N ASP A 336 -11.34 7.68 8.11
CA ASP A 336 -10.99 7.61 9.52
C ASP A 336 -10.35 8.93 9.95
N THR A 337 -11.20 9.81 10.45
CA THR A 337 -10.82 11.17 10.86
C THR A 337 -9.91 11.18 12.09
N THR A 338 -9.74 10.05 12.79
CA THR A 338 -8.81 9.94 13.92
C THR A 338 -7.35 9.82 13.47
N LEU A 339 -7.08 9.56 12.19
CA LEU A 339 -5.72 9.43 11.65
C LEU A 339 -4.94 10.74 11.72
N TYR A 340 -5.60 11.88 11.49
CA TYR A 340 -4.98 13.20 11.58
C TYR A 340 -4.47 13.48 13.00
N ASP A 341 -5.30 13.24 14.01
CA ASP A 341 -4.95 13.47 15.43
C ASP A 341 -3.79 12.57 15.88
N ALA A 342 -3.66 11.37 15.29
CA ALA A 342 -2.55 10.47 15.59
C ALA A 342 -1.23 10.97 14.99
N SER A 343 -1.25 11.40 13.72
CA SER A 343 -0.16 12.13 13.08
C SER A 343 -0.59 12.64 11.71
N HIS A 344 -0.04 13.75 11.24
CA HIS A 344 -0.32 14.36 9.94
C HIS A 344 0.93 15.04 9.37
N ILE A 345 0.87 15.49 8.11
CA ILE A 345 1.96 16.26 7.49
C ILE A 345 2.09 17.61 8.22
N PRO A 346 3.32 18.05 8.58
CA PRO A 346 3.52 19.33 9.27
C PRO A 346 2.80 20.49 8.58
N GLY A 347 2.08 21.31 9.35
CA GLY A 347 1.32 22.46 8.84
C GLY A 347 -0.05 22.13 8.23
N ALA A 348 -0.39 20.84 8.10
CA ALA A 348 -1.70 20.44 7.57
C ALA A 348 -2.84 20.70 8.55
N VAL A 349 -4.01 21.02 8.02
CA VAL A 349 -5.29 21.09 8.75
C VAL A 349 -6.17 19.93 8.32
N ALA A 350 -7.14 19.52 9.14
CA ALA A 350 -8.11 18.48 8.77
C ALA A 350 -9.47 19.05 8.35
N LEU A 351 -10.15 18.39 7.42
CA LEU A 351 -11.59 18.50 7.21
C LEU A 351 -12.26 17.16 7.51
N HIS A 352 -13.23 17.17 8.42
CA HIS A 352 -14.02 16.01 8.76
C HIS A 352 -15.13 15.81 7.72
N TRP A 353 -15.03 14.79 6.86
CA TRP A 353 -15.96 14.62 5.73
C TRP A 353 -17.44 14.54 6.12
N ARG A 354 -17.73 14.01 7.32
CA ARG A 354 -19.09 13.94 7.89
C ARG A 354 -19.51 15.24 8.57
N ASP A 355 -18.76 15.68 9.57
CA ASP A 355 -19.17 16.78 10.44
C ASP A 355 -18.97 18.17 9.81
N ASP A 356 -17.96 18.32 8.95
CA ASP A 356 -17.63 19.61 8.32
C ASP A 356 -18.28 19.77 6.94
N LEU A 357 -18.44 18.69 6.17
CA LEU A 357 -18.82 18.75 4.74
C LEU A 357 -20.25 18.28 4.44
N GLN A 358 -20.98 17.71 5.42
CA GLN A 358 -22.38 17.31 5.26
C GLN A 358 -23.32 18.25 6.00
N ASP A 359 -24.54 18.39 5.50
CA ASP A 359 -25.64 18.97 6.26
C ASP A 359 -25.96 18.05 7.45
N GLY A 360 -26.03 18.62 8.66
CA GLY A 360 -26.20 17.85 9.90
C GLY A 360 -27.57 17.18 10.06
N VAL A 361 -28.50 17.40 9.11
CA VAL A 361 -29.85 16.81 9.13
C VAL A 361 -30.22 16.20 7.78
N ARG A 362 -30.09 16.96 6.70
CA ARG A 362 -30.44 16.52 5.36
C ARG A 362 -29.29 15.72 4.77
N ARG A 363 -29.60 14.76 3.89
CA ARG A 363 -28.58 14.16 3.02
C ARG A 363 -28.23 15.13 1.89
N ALA A 364 -27.45 16.14 2.24
CA ALA A 364 -27.01 17.21 1.36
C ALA A 364 -25.64 17.71 1.81
N PHE A 365 -24.99 18.48 0.95
CA PHE A 365 -23.77 19.18 1.31
C PHE A 365 -24.10 20.46 2.09
N VAL A 366 -23.10 21.01 2.77
CA VAL A 366 -23.22 22.31 3.46
C VAL A 366 -23.61 23.44 2.50
N SER A 367 -24.20 24.52 3.02
CA SER A 367 -24.48 25.70 2.19
C SER A 367 -23.19 26.41 1.76
N GLN A 368 -23.29 27.27 0.74
CA GLN A 368 -22.21 28.16 0.31
C GLN A 368 -21.61 28.97 1.48
N ASP A 369 -22.48 29.56 2.32
CA ASP A 369 -22.06 30.32 3.50
C ASP A 369 -21.33 29.44 4.54
N ALA A 370 -21.82 28.23 4.77
CA ALA A 370 -21.20 27.30 5.71
C ALA A 370 -19.85 26.79 5.20
N PHE A 371 -19.73 26.51 3.90
CA PHE A 371 -18.45 26.16 3.29
C PHE A 371 -17.45 27.33 3.39
N GLY A 372 -17.90 28.56 3.12
CA GLY A 372 -17.07 29.76 3.27
C GLY A 372 -16.59 29.99 4.70
N ALA A 373 -17.48 29.87 5.68
CA ALA A 373 -17.13 29.98 7.10
C ALA A 373 -16.16 28.88 7.55
N LEU A 374 -16.32 27.66 7.03
CA LEU A 374 -15.40 26.55 7.29
C LEU A 374 -14.01 26.86 6.73
N MET A 375 -13.91 27.32 5.47
CA MET A 375 -12.63 27.70 4.88
C MET A 375 -11.94 28.83 5.65
N ASP A 376 -12.72 29.85 6.05
CA ASP A 376 -12.22 30.94 6.89
C ASP A 376 -11.66 30.40 8.22
N SER A 377 -12.34 29.44 8.88
CA SER A 377 -11.85 28.81 10.11
C SER A 377 -10.56 28.00 9.94
N LYS A 378 -10.27 27.55 8.72
CA LYS A 378 -9.08 26.78 8.36
C LYS A 378 -7.97 27.66 7.78
N GLY A 379 -8.14 28.98 7.81
CA GLY A 379 -7.15 29.95 7.32
C GLY A 379 -6.98 29.91 5.80
N ILE A 380 -8.03 29.53 5.08
CA ILE A 380 -8.04 29.41 3.62
C ILE A 380 -8.76 30.63 3.05
N THR A 381 -8.12 31.31 2.10
CA THR A 381 -8.71 32.38 1.29
C THR A 381 -8.98 31.88 -0.13
N ASN A 382 -9.70 32.65 -0.96
CA ASN A 382 -9.89 32.30 -2.38
C ASN A 382 -8.58 32.22 -3.18
N ASP A 383 -7.51 32.88 -2.72
CA ASP A 383 -6.19 32.89 -3.39
C ASP A 383 -5.22 31.83 -2.87
N THR A 384 -5.55 31.15 -1.77
CA THR A 384 -4.74 30.09 -1.17
C THR A 384 -4.67 28.89 -2.11
N HIS A 385 -3.49 28.31 -2.32
CA HIS A 385 -3.35 27.03 -3.01
C HIS A 385 -3.61 25.89 -2.03
N VAL A 386 -4.78 25.27 -2.16
CA VAL A 386 -5.19 24.15 -1.32
C VAL A 386 -4.63 22.85 -1.90
N VAL A 387 -3.84 22.12 -1.10
CA VAL A 387 -3.33 20.79 -1.47
C VAL A 387 -3.93 19.73 -0.56
N LEU A 388 -4.77 18.90 -1.15
CA LEU A 388 -5.54 17.87 -0.47
C LEU A 388 -4.80 16.52 -0.49
N TYR A 389 -4.86 15.82 0.62
CA TYR A 389 -4.36 14.44 0.73
C TYR A 389 -5.17 13.64 1.76
N GLY A 390 -5.09 12.32 1.67
CA GLY A 390 -5.70 11.44 2.65
C GLY A 390 -5.24 9.99 2.48
N GLY A 391 -5.70 9.12 3.36
CA GLY A 391 -5.54 7.67 3.29
C GLY A 391 -6.34 7.04 2.14
N ASN A 392 -6.29 5.71 2.08
CA ASN A 392 -7.06 4.90 1.13
C ASN A 392 -6.97 5.39 -0.33
N ASN A 393 -5.76 5.70 -0.78
CA ASN A 393 -5.45 6.22 -2.12
C ASN A 393 -6.26 7.50 -2.46
N ASN A 394 -6.32 8.46 -1.53
CA ASN A 394 -6.95 9.78 -1.71
C ASN A 394 -8.47 9.79 -1.96
N TRP A 395 -9.22 8.72 -1.73
CA TRP A 395 -10.64 8.71 -2.10
C TRP A 395 -11.49 9.84 -1.46
N PHE A 396 -11.36 10.14 -0.17
CA PHE A 396 -12.03 11.28 0.48
C PHE A 396 -11.34 12.63 0.18
N ALA A 397 -10.03 12.62 -0.08
CA ALA A 397 -9.34 13.82 -0.56
C ALA A 397 -9.83 14.25 -1.95
N ALA A 398 -10.10 13.29 -2.85
CA ALA A 398 -10.70 13.53 -4.16
C ALA A 398 -12.16 13.98 -4.05
N TYR A 399 -12.90 13.45 -3.07
CA TYR A 399 -14.24 13.95 -2.75
C TYR A 399 -14.22 15.40 -2.26
N ALA A 400 -13.28 15.76 -1.37
CA ALA A 400 -13.06 17.15 -0.99
C ALA A 400 -12.62 18.00 -2.18
N TYR A 401 -11.73 17.51 -3.04
CA TYR A 401 -11.32 18.21 -4.26
C TYR A 401 -12.53 18.58 -5.11
N TRP A 402 -13.43 17.62 -5.33
CA TRP A 402 -14.69 17.87 -6.04
C TRP A 402 -15.58 18.90 -5.33
N TYR A 403 -15.63 18.94 -3.99
CA TYR A 403 -16.29 20.01 -3.24
C TYR A 403 -15.68 21.39 -3.50
N PHE A 404 -14.36 21.50 -3.46
CA PHE A 404 -13.66 22.75 -3.74
C PHE A 404 -14.01 23.26 -5.15
N LYS A 405 -14.02 22.36 -6.15
CA LYS A 405 -14.46 22.69 -7.52
C LYS A 405 -15.94 23.07 -7.58
N LEU A 406 -16.80 22.35 -6.86
CA LEU A 406 -18.24 22.63 -6.79
C LEU A 406 -18.51 24.05 -6.28
N TYR A 407 -17.76 24.52 -5.29
CA TYR A 407 -17.87 25.88 -4.75
C TYR A 407 -16.89 26.90 -5.39
N GLY A 408 -16.32 26.56 -6.56
CA GLY A 408 -15.56 27.51 -7.39
C GLY A 408 -14.17 27.88 -6.88
N HIS A 409 -13.50 27.00 -6.14
CA HIS A 409 -12.10 27.20 -5.76
C HIS A 409 -11.15 26.71 -6.86
N ASP A 410 -10.40 27.63 -7.46
CA ASP A 410 -9.58 27.33 -8.63
C ASP A 410 -8.23 26.69 -8.28
N LYS A 411 -7.54 27.18 -7.25
CA LYS A 411 -6.19 26.75 -6.88
C LYS A 411 -6.23 25.54 -5.95
N VAL A 412 -6.72 24.42 -6.44
CA VAL A 412 -6.77 23.16 -5.67
C VAL A 412 -6.05 22.03 -6.40
N SER A 413 -5.28 21.24 -5.65
CA SER A 413 -4.55 20.07 -6.15
C SER A 413 -4.70 18.88 -5.20
N LEU A 414 -4.58 17.66 -5.73
CA LEU A 414 -4.34 16.45 -4.94
C LEU A 414 -2.83 16.18 -4.83
N MET A 415 -2.37 15.72 -3.67
CA MET A 415 -1.03 15.13 -3.55
C MET A 415 -1.07 13.68 -4.02
N ASP A 416 -0.36 13.36 -5.08
CA ASP A 416 -0.33 12.02 -5.68
C ASP A 416 0.12 10.95 -4.70
N GLY A 417 -0.66 9.87 -4.64
CA GLY A 417 -0.47 8.77 -3.68
C GLY A 417 -0.86 9.08 -2.23
N GLY A 418 -1.19 10.32 -1.92
CA GLY A 418 -1.79 10.73 -0.65
C GLY A 418 -0.94 10.40 0.57
N ARG A 419 -1.62 10.19 1.71
CA ARG A 419 -0.98 9.82 2.98
C ARG A 419 -0.14 8.55 2.83
N LYS A 420 -0.66 7.57 2.09
CA LYS A 420 0.01 6.28 1.86
C LYS A 420 1.39 6.46 1.24
N ARG A 421 1.49 7.25 0.15
CA ARG A 421 2.77 7.50 -0.52
C ARG A 421 3.72 8.33 0.34
N TRP A 422 3.21 9.32 1.05
CA TRP A 422 4.00 10.11 1.99
C TRP A 422 4.65 9.23 3.08
N GLU A 423 3.88 8.34 3.69
CA GLU A 423 4.37 7.37 4.69
C GLU A 423 5.31 6.32 4.08
N LEU A 424 5.01 5.83 2.86
CA LEU A 424 5.87 4.91 2.10
C LEU A 424 7.28 5.46 1.86
N GLU A 425 7.36 6.77 1.62
CA GLU A 425 8.59 7.52 1.35
C GLU A 425 9.28 7.99 2.65
N ASP A 426 8.78 7.61 3.83
CA ASP A 426 9.33 7.91 5.16
C ASP A 426 9.50 9.43 5.38
N ARG A 427 8.54 10.21 4.88
CA ARG A 427 8.56 11.68 4.99
C ARG A 427 8.09 12.15 6.38
N PRO A 428 8.48 13.37 6.81
CA PRO A 428 8.14 13.89 8.13
C PRO A 428 6.64 13.91 8.41
N MET A 429 6.26 13.50 9.62
CA MET A 429 4.91 13.55 10.16
C MET A 429 4.98 14.11 11.58
N THR A 430 3.96 14.83 12.01
CA THR A 430 3.85 15.40 13.36
C THR A 430 2.49 15.07 13.99
N SER A 431 2.40 15.14 15.30
CA SER A 431 1.14 15.13 16.05
C SER A 431 0.83 16.49 16.68
N ASP A 432 1.68 17.49 16.43
CA ASP A 432 1.48 18.84 16.93
C ASP A 432 0.31 19.50 16.22
N ALA A 433 -0.56 20.16 16.97
CA ALA A 433 -1.69 20.87 16.37
C ALA A 433 -1.20 22.03 15.49
N THR A 434 -1.70 22.11 14.26
CA THR A 434 -1.44 23.26 13.39
C THR A 434 -2.15 24.51 13.93
N GLU A 435 -1.38 25.55 14.24
CA GLU A 435 -1.93 26.86 14.58
C GLU A 435 -2.47 27.54 13.32
N VAL A 436 -3.75 27.91 13.35
CA VAL A 436 -4.44 28.55 12.23
C VAL A 436 -5.03 29.86 12.70
N SER A 437 -4.69 30.95 12.02
CA SER A 437 -5.41 32.21 12.15
C SER A 437 -6.60 32.19 11.20
N ALA A 438 -7.81 32.24 11.76
CA ALA A 438 -9.01 32.32 10.94
C ALA A 438 -8.98 33.56 10.04
N THR A 439 -9.44 33.41 8.81
CA THR A 439 -9.66 34.53 7.88
C THR A 439 -11.11 35.01 7.98
N SER A 440 -11.48 36.00 7.15
CA SER A 440 -12.87 36.50 7.08
C SER A 440 -13.27 36.90 5.66
N VAL A 441 -12.60 36.30 4.67
CA VAL A 441 -12.59 36.77 3.27
C VAL A 441 -12.96 35.68 2.28
N TYR A 442 -13.07 34.42 2.69
CA TYR A 442 -13.44 33.37 1.77
C TYR A 442 -14.87 33.58 1.25
N ARG A 443 -15.04 33.54 -0.07
CA ARG A 443 -16.32 33.63 -0.76
C ARG A 443 -16.47 32.40 -1.65
N ALA A 444 -17.21 31.41 -1.17
CA ALA A 444 -17.63 30.28 -1.98
C ALA A 444 -18.53 30.78 -3.13
N HIS A 445 -18.53 30.11 -4.27
CA HIS A 445 -19.48 30.36 -5.36
C HIS A 445 -20.75 29.53 -5.16
N GLU A 446 -21.80 29.83 -5.94
CA GLU A 446 -22.94 28.91 -6.07
C GLU A 446 -22.46 27.54 -6.59
N PRO A 447 -23.05 26.42 -6.13
CA PRO A 447 -22.67 25.08 -6.58
C PRO A 447 -22.69 24.94 -8.10
N ASP A 448 -21.57 24.51 -8.68
CA ASP A 448 -21.47 24.22 -10.11
C ASP A 448 -22.20 22.92 -10.48
N GLU A 449 -23.43 23.06 -10.94
CA GLU A 449 -24.26 21.92 -11.38
C GLU A 449 -23.75 21.30 -12.71
N THR A 450 -22.68 21.81 -13.34
CA THR A 450 -22.08 21.17 -14.53
C THR A 450 -21.22 19.95 -14.20
N ILE A 451 -20.73 19.84 -12.96
CA ILE A 451 -19.93 18.69 -12.47
C ILE A 451 -20.73 17.74 -11.55
N ARG A 452 -22.02 18.02 -11.34
CA ARG A 452 -22.95 17.24 -10.51
C ARG A 452 -24.13 16.76 -11.34
N VAL A 453 -24.68 15.59 -11.03
CA VAL A 453 -25.95 15.12 -11.60
C VAL A 453 -26.83 14.53 -10.51
N ARG A 454 -28.14 14.73 -10.62
CA ARG A 454 -29.13 14.25 -9.62
C ARG A 454 -29.96 13.09 -10.17
N ARG A 455 -30.61 12.33 -9.28
CA ARG A 455 -31.35 11.11 -9.63
C ARG A 455 -32.32 11.28 -10.81
N ASP A 456 -33.04 12.41 -10.90
CA ASP A 456 -34.08 12.60 -11.92
C ASP A 456 -33.45 12.77 -13.31
N GLN A 457 -32.29 13.44 -13.38
CA GLN A 457 -31.50 13.53 -14.61
C GLN A 457 -30.89 12.17 -14.96
N VAL A 458 -30.34 11.43 -13.99
CA VAL A 458 -29.81 10.08 -14.24
C VAL A 458 -30.89 9.17 -14.84
N LEU A 459 -32.09 9.18 -14.27
CA LEU A 459 -33.23 8.38 -14.75
C LEU A 459 -33.69 8.80 -16.15
N ALA A 460 -33.78 10.10 -16.41
CA ALA A 460 -34.28 10.61 -17.69
C ALA A 460 -33.27 10.49 -18.83
N GLU A 461 -31.97 10.57 -18.53
CA GLU A 461 -30.95 10.81 -19.55
C GLU A 461 -29.95 9.67 -19.70
N TYR A 462 -29.68 8.88 -18.66
CA TYR A 462 -28.54 7.96 -18.63
C TYR A 462 -28.90 6.49 -18.54
N VAL A 463 -30.09 6.14 -18.05
CA VAL A 463 -30.52 4.73 -17.97
C VAL A 463 -30.47 4.08 -19.35
N GLY A 464 -29.80 2.92 -19.44
CA GLY A 464 -29.54 2.20 -20.68
C GLY A 464 -28.32 2.70 -21.46
N ALA A 465 -27.58 3.69 -20.93
CA ALA A 465 -26.40 4.31 -21.53
C ALA A 465 -26.60 4.63 -23.03
N PRO A 466 -27.55 5.52 -23.37
CA PRO A 466 -27.84 5.85 -24.76
C PRO A 466 -26.62 6.47 -25.46
N GLN A 467 -26.59 6.40 -26.80
CA GLN A 467 -25.46 6.86 -27.60
C GLN A 467 -25.00 8.28 -27.21
N GLY A 468 -23.70 8.44 -26.95
CA GLY A 468 -23.09 9.71 -26.53
C GLY A 468 -23.16 9.98 -25.03
N ARG A 469 -23.69 9.04 -24.23
CA ARG A 469 -23.69 9.07 -22.77
C ARG A 469 -23.09 7.79 -22.20
N ALA A 470 -22.35 7.92 -21.11
CA ALA A 470 -21.77 6.79 -20.38
C ALA A 470 -22.14 6.84 -18.90
N LEU A 471 -22.40 5.67 -18.33
CA LEU A 471 -22.54 5.46 -16.90
C LEU A 471 -21.39 4.58 -16.42
N ILE A 472 -20.63 5.05 -15.43
CA ILE A 472 -19.52 4.31 -14.85
C ILE A 472 -19.85 4.00 -13.39
N ASP A 473 -20.09 2.72 -13.12
CA ASP A 473 -20.18 2.19 -11.76
C ASP A 473 -18.79 1.84 -11.26
N VAL A 474 -18.32 2.56 -10.24
CA VAL A 474 -16.96 2.38 -9.71
C VAL A 474 -16.87 1.46 -8.50
N ARG A 475 -17.97 0.78 -8.15
CA ARG A 475 -18.03 -0.21 -7.07
C ARG A 475 -17.33 -1.51 -7.48
N SER A 476 -17.19 -2.43 -6.53
CA SER A 476 -16.61 -3.75 -6.82
C SER A 476 -17.49 -4.55 -7.80
N PRO A 477 -16.90 -5.50 -8.55
CA PRO A 477 -17.67 -6.36 -9.45
C PRO A 477 -18.83 -7.10 -8.76
N ALA A 478 -18.65 -7.51 -7.50
CA ALA A 478 -19.68 -8.17 -6.72
C ALA A 478 -20.85 -7.24 -6.35
N GLU A 479 -20.59 -5.95 -6.10
CA GLU A 479 -21.64 -4.96 -5.88
C GLU A 479 -22.38 -4.64 -7.18
N PHE A 480 -21.64 -4.53 -8.29
CA PHE A 480 -22.18 -4.28 -9.62
C PHE A 480 -23.11 -5.41 -10.08
N SER A 481 -22.67 -6.67 -10.01
CA SER A 481 -23.48 -7.83 -10.42
C SER A 481 -24.69 -8.09 -9.52
N GLY A 482 -24.68 -7.49 -8.31
CA GLY A 482 -25.72 -7.64 -7.30
C GLY A 482 -25.52 -8.82 -6.34
N GLU A 483 -24.38 -9.51 -6.42
CA GLU A 483 -23.98 -10.55 -5.47
C GLU A 483 -23.82 -10.00 -4.04
N ALA A 484 -23.24 -8.81 -3.92
CA ALA A 484 -23.08 -8.05 -2.70
C ALA A 484 -23.95 -6.78 -2.69
N SER A 485 -24.41 -6.36 -1.51
CA SER A 485 -25.15 -5.10 -1.34
C SER A 485 -24.20 -3.93 -1.06
N ALA A 486 -23.31 -4.14 -0.10
CA ALA A 486 -22.23 -3.25 0.30
C ALA A 486 -21.11 -4.13 0.92
N PRO A 487 -19.88 -3.60 1.08
CA PRO A 487 -18.82 -4.27 1.82
C PRO A 487 -19.26 -4.59 3.24
N ALA A 488 -18.85 -5.76 3.76
CA ALA A 488 -19.31 -6.26 5.05
C ALA A 488 -19.00 -5.33 6.25
N HIS A 489 -18.03 -4.42 6.11
CA HIS A 489 -17.62 -3.47 7.15
C HIS A 489 -18.34 -2.11 7.08
N LEU A 490 -19.18 -1.86 6.06
CA LEU A 490 -19.90 -0.58 5.86
C LEU A 490 -21.42 -0.80 5.74
N PRO A 491 -22.10 -1.32 6.79
CA PRO A 491 -23.52 -1.64 6.74
C PRO A 491 -24.43 -0.41 6.54
N GLN A 492 -23.95 0.80 6.88
CA GLN A 492 -24.67 2.06 6.72
C GLN A 492 -24.83 2.50 5.26
N GLU A 493 -24.12 1.89 4.32
CA GLU A 493 -24.16 2.21 2.89
C GLU A 493 -24.98 1.19 2.08
N ASN A 494 -25.88 0.47 2.74
CA ASN A 494 -26.78 -0.46 2.07
C ASN A 494 -27.92 0.28 1.36
N ALA A 495 -28.39 -0.32 0.26
CA ALA A 495 -29.60 0.06 -0.45
C ALA A 495 -30.69 -1.02 -0.27
N GLN A 496 -31.93 -0.72 -0.66
CA GLN A 496 -33.02 -1.71 -0.60
C GLN A 496 -32.88 -2.80 -1.67
N VAL A 497 -32.23 -2.49 -2.80
CA VAL A 497 -32.04 -3.38 -3.95
C VAL A 497 -30.56 -3.49 -4.34
N ARG A 498 -30.16 -4.69 -4.79
CA ARG A 498 -28.82 -4.99 -5.33
C ARG A 498 -28.83 -5.07 -6.85
N GLY A 499 -27.72 -4.67 -7.47
CA GLY A 499 -27.51 -4.59 -8.91
C GLY A 499 -26.79 -3.30 -9.28
N HIS A 500 -26.97 -2.85 -10.53
CA HIS A 500 -26.45 -1.59 -11.05
C HIS A 500 -27.50 -0.87 -11.92
N ILE A 501 -27.23 0.38 -12.30
CA ILE A 501 -28.07 1.15 -13.22
C ILE A 501 -27.91 0.54 -14.63
N PRO A 502 -28.99 0.19 -15.35
CA PRO A 502 -28.89 -0.47 -16.65
C PRO A 502 -27.98 0.27 -17.63
N GLY A 503 -27.16 -0.50 -18.36
CA GLY A 503 -26.17 0.02 -19.32
C GLY A 503 -24.89 0.59 -18.70
N ALA A 504 -24.74 0.62 -17.37
CA ALA A 504 -23.51 1.07 -16.74
C ALA A 504 -22.34 0.11 -17.00
N ALA A 505 -21.16 0.66 -17.29
CA ALA A 505 -19.90 -0.09 -17.31
C ALA A 505 -19.31 -0.15 -15.90
N ASN A 506 -18.75 -1.30 -15.50
CA ASN A 506 -18.06 -1.43 -14.22
C ASN A 506 -16.56 -1.17 -14.38
N VAL A 507 -16.09 -0.06 -13.80
CA VAL A 507 -14.66 0.27 -13.72
C VAL A 507 -14.34 0.59 -12.25
N PRO A 508 -13.95 -0.41 -11.44
CA PRO A 508 -13.72 -0.20 -10.02
C PRO A 508 -12.66 0.89 -9.77
N TRP A 509 -12.97 1.88 -8.93
CA TRP A 509 -12.12 3.07 -8.74
C TRP A 509 -10.66 2.74 -8.42
N SER A 510 -10.42 1.65 -7.69
CA SER A 510 -9.09 1.19 -7.27
C SER A 510 -8.21 0.69 -8.41
N THR A 511 -8.77 0.49 -9.61
CA THR A 511 -8.00 0.10 -10.80
C THR A 511 -7.29 1.28 -11.46
N ALA A 512 -7.64 2.52 -11.09
CA ALA A 512 -7.02 3.74 -11.61
C ALA A 512 -5.76 4.18 -10.82
N VAL A 513 -5.33 3.39 -9.84
CA VAL A 513 -4.16 3.68 -9.00
C VAL A 513 -3.21 2.49 -8.94
N ASP A 514 -1.93 2.78 -8.74
CA ASP A 514 -0.93 1.79 -8.40
C ASP A 514 -1.22 1.24 -6.99
N PRO A 515 -1.45 -0.08 -6.82
CA PRO A 515 -1.80 -0.66 -5.53
C PRO A 515 -0.66 -0.65 -4.51
N GLU A 516 0.59 -0.47 -4.93
CA GLU A 516 1.77 -0.37 -4.07
C GLU A 516 1.90 1.05 -3.52
N THR A 517 1.83 2.05 -4.38
CA THR A 517 2.10 3.45 -4.00
C THR A 517 0.83 4.24 -3.65
N GLY A 518 -0.31 3.85 -4.21
CA GLY A 518 -1.55 4.62 -4.17
C GLY A 518 -1.59 5.77 -5.18
N SER A 519 -0.52 5.96 -5.97
CA SER A 519 -0.46 6.98 -7.01
C SER A 519 -1.43 6.69 -8.14
N PHE A 520 -1.92 7.73 -8.81
CA PHE A 520 -2.66 7.54 -10.06
C PHE A 520 -1.77 6.87 -11.12
N LEU A 521 -2.38 6.02 -11.96
CA LEU A 521 -1.68 5.45 -13.12
C LEU A 521 -1.31 6.53 -14.14
N GLY A 522 -0.41 6.19 -15.07
CA GLY A 522 -0.03 7.10 -16.14
C GLY A 522 -1.23 7.43 -17.05
N THR A 523 -1.26 8.62 -17.65
CA THR A 523 -2.41 9.05 -18.48
C THR A 523 -2.73 8.10 -19.63
N ASP A 524 -1.74 7.42 -20.22
CA ASP A 524 -1.97 6.43 -21.27
C ASP A 524 -2.64 5.15 -20.74
N GLU A 525 -2.24 4.68 -19.56
CA GLU A 525 -2.85 3.53 -18.89
C GLU A 525 -4.29 3.85 -18.48
N LEU A 526 -4.52 5.06 -17.96
CA LEU A 526 -5.85 5.55 -17.61
C LEU A 526 -6.74 5.68 -18.86
N ARG A 527 -6.23 6.22 -19.98
CA ARG A 527 -6.98 6.24 -21.25
C ARG A 527 -7.39 4.84 -21.68
N GLN A 528 -6.48 3.87 -21.58
CA GLN A 528 -6.76 2.49 -21.93
C GLN A 528 -7.80 1.86 -20.99
N LEU A 529 -7.71 2.13 -19.68
CA LEU A 529 -8.63 1.61 -18.67
C LEU A 529 -10.08 2.04 -18.94
N TYR A 530 -10.29 3.29 -19.37
CA TYR A 530 -11.63 3.85 -19.59
C TYR A 530 -12.11 3.79 -21.05
N ALA A 531 -11.28 3.34 -22.00
CA ALA A 531 -11.58 3.38 -23.42
C ALA A 531 -12.91 2.70 -23.77
N ASP A 532 -13.13 1.49 -23.26
CA ASP A 532 -14.35 0.72 -23.55
C ASP A 532 -15.58 1.25 -22.79
N ALA A 533 -15.37 1.83 -21.60
CA ALA A 533 -16.44 2.34 -20.75
C ALA A 533 -16.96 3.71 -21.19
N VAL A 534 -16.08 4.58 -21.71
CA VAL A 534 -16.42 5.94 -22.14
C VAL A 534 -16.64 6.01 -23.66
N GLY A 535 -15.94 5.19 -24.44
CA GLY A 535 -16.00 5.21 -25.90
C GLY A 535 -15.18 6.33 -26.53
N GLY A 536 -15.55 7.61 -26.30
CA GLY A 536 -14.91 8.76 -26.95
C GLY A 536 -14.90 10.05 -26.13
N ALA A 537 -14.02 10.99 -26.51
CA ALA A 537 -13.75 12.24 -25.77
C ALA A 537 -14.98 13.16 -25.58
N ASP A 538 -15.90 13.20 -26.54
CA ASP A 538 -17.11 14.04 -26.48
C ASP A 538 -18.27 13.40 -25.70
N THR A 539 -18.05 12.22 -25.12
CA THR A 539 -19.08 11.48 -24.39
C THR A 539 -19.40 12.20 -23.09
N ASP A 540 -20.69 12.29 -22.79
CA ASP A 540 -21.17 12.84 -21.52
C ASP A 540 -21.19 11.73 -20.46
N VAL A 541 -20.30 11.82 -19.48
CA VAL A 541 -20.01 10.73 -18.55
C VAL A 541 -20.57 11.03 -17.17
N VAL A 542 -21.23 10.05 -16.57
CA VAL A 542 -21.63 10.07 -15.17
C VAL A 542 -20.93 8.95 -14.41
N ALA A 543 -20.18 9.31 -13.37
CA ALA A 543 -19.60 8.36 -12.43
C ALA A 543 -20.46 8.25 -11.17
N TYR A 544 -20.65 7.04 -10.65
CA TYR A 544 -21.37 6.81 -9.39
C TYR A 544 -20.80 5.63 -8.60
N CYS A 545 -21.02 5.64 -7.29
CA CYS A 545 -20.60 4.58 -6.36
C CYS A 545 -21.73 4.24 -5.37
N ARG A 546 -21.48 4.25 -4.04
CA ARG A 546 -22.55 4.14 -3.04
C ARG A 546 -22.99 5.49 -2.48
N ILE A 547 -22.06 6.39 -2.14
CA ILE A 547 -22.36 7.70 -1.52
C ILE A 547 -21.59 8.90 -2.12
N GLY A 548 -21.01 8.75 -3.33
CA GLY A 548 -20.41 9.84 -4.11
C GLY A 548 -18.90 10.04 -3.97
N GLU A 549 -18.28 9.45 -2.95
CA GLU A 549 -16.88 9.64 -2.57
C GLU A 549 -15.90 8.93 -3.50
N ARG A 550 -16.13 7.65 -3.81
CA ARG A 550 -15.28 6.90 -4.75
C ARG A 550 -15.51 7.32 -6.19
N SER A 551 -16.72 7.77 -6.52
CA SER A 551 -17.01 8.29 -7.86
C SER A 551 -16.40 9.68 -8.06
N ALA A 552 -16.18 10.48 -7.01
CA ALA A 552 -15.40 11.70 -7.10
C ALA A 552 -13.93 11.44 -7.50
N HIS A 553 -13.34 10.34 -7.01
CA HIS A 553 -12.01 9.90 -7.46
C HIS A 553 -11.97 9.59 -8.96
N THR A 554 -12.94 8.83 -9.49
CA THR A 554 -13.02 8.58 -10.94
C THR A 554 -13.38 9.84 -11.73
N TRP A 555 -14.22 10.72 -11.18
CA TRP A 555 -14.49 12.03 -11.77
C TRP A 555 -13.19 12.84 -11.93
N PHE A 556 -12.35 12.88 -10.90
CA PHE A 556 -11.04 13.55 -10.95
C PHE A 556 -10.15 12.95 -12.04
N VAL A 557 -10.11 11.63 -12.15
CA VAL A 557 -9.33 10.96 -13.21
C VAL A 557 -9.80 11.36 -14.61
N LEU A 558 -11.10 11.28 -14.88
CA LEU A 558 -11.64 11.55 -16.21
C LEU A 558 -11.56 13.05 -16.55
N HIS A 559 -11.99 13.91 -15.62
CA HIS A 559 -12.07 15.35 -15.83
C HIS A 559 -10.69 16.01 -15.78
N GLU A 560 -9.97 15.85 -14.66
CA GLU A 560 -8.74 16.60 -14.38
C GLU A 560 -7.49 15.99 -15.02
N LEU A 561 -7.36 14.65 -15.04
CA LEU A 561 -6.16 13.99 -15.56
C LEU A 561 -6.25 13.65 -17.06
N LEU A 562 -7.43 13.23 -17.51
CA LEU A 562 -7.65 12.84 -18.91
C LEU A 562 -8.24 13.94 -19.78
N GLY A 563 -8.80 15.00 -19.19
CA GLY A 563 -9.32 16.16 -19.90
C GLY A 563 -10.66 15.93 -20.59
N TYR A 564 -11.53 15.07 -20.04
CA TYR A 564 -12.91 14.96 -20.50
C TYR A 564 -13.73 16.14 -19.95
N ASP A 565 -14.26 16.98 -20.83
CA ASP A 565 -14.96 18.21 -20.44
C ASP A 565 -16.35 17.98 -19.80
N ARG A 566 -16.96 16.82 -20.04
CA ARG A 566 -18.36 16.52 -19.66
C ARG A 566 -18.44 15.34 -18.71
N VAL A 567 -17.89 15.49 -17.52
CA VAL A 567 -17.91 14.45 -16.48
C VAL A 567 -18.64 14.96 -15.26
N ARG A 568 -19.64 14.20 -14.80
CA ARG A 568 -20.47 14.53 -13.64
C ARG A 568 -20.41 13.43 -12.59
N ASN A 569 -20.35 13.83 -11.32
CA ASN A 569 -20.47 12.93 -10.20
C ASN A 569 -21.95 12.82 -9.77
N TYR A 570 -22.49 11.60 -9.71
CA TYR A 570 -23.80 11.34 -9.11
C TYR A 570 -23.62 10.98 -7.63
N ASP A 571 -23.70 11.98 -6.76
CA ASP A 571 -23.45 11.83 -5.32
C ASP A 571 -24.52 11.02 -4.58
N GLY A 572 -25.77 11.07 -5.05
CA GLY A 572 -26.85 10.21 -4.55
C GLY A 572 -26.49 8.73 -4.65
N SER A 573 -25.88 8.36 -5.79
CA SER A 573 -25.22 7.06 -6.00
C SER A 573 -26.15 5.87 -5.68
N TRP A 574 -25.59 4.68 -5.41
CA TRP A 574 -26.39 3.46 -5.22
C TRP A 574 -27.26 3.47 -3.95
N THR A 575 -26.87 4.17 -2.89
CA THR A 575 -27.71 4.25 -1.68
C THR A 575 -29.01 5.02 -1.94
N GLU A 576 -29.00 6.06 -2.78
CA GLU A 576 -30.23 6.70 -3.27
C GLU A 576 -30.90 5.80 -4.31
N TYR A 577 -30.22 5.51 -5.43
CA TYR A 577 -30.81 4.82 -6.59
C TYR A 577 -31.40 3.45 -6.24
N GLY A 578 -30.62 2.60 -5.57
CA GLY A 578 -31.05 1.26 -5.15
C GLY A 578 -32.12 1.27 -4.05
N SER A 579 -32.53 2.44 -3.57
CA SER A 579 -33.63 2.64 -2.61
C SER A 579 -34.82 3.39 -3.22
N LEU A 580 -34.74 3.83 -4.48
CA LEU A 580 -35.86 4.42 -5.19
C LEU A 580 -36.89 3.33 -5.53
N VAL A 581 -38.17 3.69 -5.40
CA VAL A 581 -39.28 2.83 -5.80
C VAL A 581 -39.46 2.94 -7.31
N ASP A 582 -39.65 1.80 -7.98
CA ASP A 582 -40.02 1.71 -9.39
C ASP A 582 -38.97 2.31 -10.37
N VAL A 583 -37.69 2.03 -10.12
CA VAL A 583 -36.59 2.39 -11.03
C VAL A 583 -35.97 1.13 -11.67
N PRO A 584 -35.49 1.22 -12.93
CA PRO A 584 -34.83 0.09 -13.60
C PRO A 584 -33.53 -0.33 -12.89
N VAL A 585 -33.33 -1.63 -12.66
CA VAL A 585 -32.10 -2.20 -12.09
C VAL A 585 -31.68 -3.40 -12.93
N GLU A 586 -30.39 -3.48 -13.25
CA GLU A 586 -29.77 -4.62 -13.92
C GLU A 586 -28.92 -5.44 -12.94
N ARG A 587 -28.82 -6.74 -13.20
CA ARG A 587 -27.96 -7.70 -12.48
C ARG A 587 -27.27 -8.58 -13.51
N GLY A 588 -26.07 -9.03 -13.19
CA GLY A 588 -25.23 -9.80 -14.11
C GLY A 588 -23.78 -9.42 -13.95
#